data_AF-A0A3D3EPE6-F1
#
_entry.id   AF-A0A3D3EPE6-F1
#
_cell.length_a   1.000
_cell.length_b   1.000
_cell.length_c   1.000
_cell.angle_alpha   90.00
_cell.angle_beta   90.00
_cell.angle_gamma   90.00
#
_symmetry.space_group_name_H-M   'P 1'
#
loop_
_entity.id
_entity.type
_entity.pdbx_description
1 polymer ?
#
loop_
_entity_poly.entity_id
_entity_poly.type
_entity_poly.pdbx_seq_one_letter_code
_entity_poly.pdbx_strand_id
1 'polypeptide(L)'
;MKKKKLYMIGNSHIDPVWFWNWDEGMQEVKATFASVLDRMKEYEEFKFTSTSTAFFEWIEKTVPTMFEEIKQRVAEGRWELTGGWFIEPDCNLPSGEAFVRQGLYGQRYLKETFGKISKTGSNVDSFGHGSNLPQFLKKSGMDNYVFMRPRLDNPVFVWESADKSSVNAITLPGEYTTWFYDATKKNIEDTLAAMKDYDKMPCCYG
;
A
#
# COMPACT_ATOMS: atom_id res chain seq x y z
N MET A 1 21.96 9.28 22.48
CA MET A 1 21.12 8.27 21.78
C MET A 1 20.98 8.70 20.33
N LYS A 2 21.08 7.78 19.37
CA LYS A 2 20.83 8.08 17.95
C LYS A 2 19.35 8.46 17.79
N LYS A 3 19.06 9.57 17.09
CA LYS A 3 17.68 10.05 16.91
C LYS A 3 16.92 9.04 16.06
N LYS A 4 15.84 8.45 16.59
CA LYS A 4 14.92 7.61 15.82
C LYS A 4 14.21 8.46 14.76
N LYS A 5 13.98 7.90 13.58
CA LYS A 5 13.28 8.56 12.47
C LYS A 5 12.04 7.79 12.08
N LEU A 6 10.88 8.43 12.15
CA LEU A 6 9.65 7.92 11.56
C LEU A 6 9.46 8.49 10.15
N TYR A 7 9.00 7.65 9.24
CA TYR A 7 8.49 8.07 7.94
C TYR A 7 6.96 8.07 8.04
N MET A 8 6.38 9.26 8.17
CA MET A 8 4.93 9.42 8.16
C MET A 8 4.43 9.23 6.72
N ILE A 9 3.52 8.29 6.51
CA ILE A 9 2.99 7.94 5.18
C ILE A 9 1.47 8.10 5.20
N GLY A 10 0.95 9.01 4.37
CA GLY A 10 -0.48 9.05 4.10
C GLY A 10 -0.89 7.78 3.38
N ASN A 11 -1.85 7.04 3.92
CA ASN A 11 -2.35 5.80 3.37
C ASN A 11 -3.88 5.77 3.45
N SER A 12 -4.51 5.29 2.37
CA SER A 12 -5.93 4.93 2.41
C SER A 12 -6.09 3.45 2.11
N HIS A 13 -6.80 2.75 2.98
CA HIS A 13 -7.31 1.42 2.69
C HIS A 13 -8.80 1.54 2.40
N ILE A 14 -9.23 1.00 1.27
CA ILE A 14 -10.62 1.05 0.81
C ILE A 14 -10.97 -0.34 0.29
N ASP A 15 -11.98 -0.96 0.89
CA ASP A 15 -12.58 -2.16 0.33
C ASP A 15 -13.47 -1.78 -0.86
N PRO A 16 -13.23 -2.31 -2.08
CA PRO A 16 -14.10 -2.02 -3.21
C PRO A 16 -15.52 -2.54 -2.98
N VAL A 17 -15.67 -3.64 -2.23
CA VAL A 17 -16.96 -4.23 -1.84
C VAL A 17 -16.82 -4.81 -0.43
N TRP A 18 -17.59 -4.30 0.52
CA TRP A 18 -17.65 -4.84 1.88
C TRP A 18 -19.03 -4.60 2.50
N PHE A 19 -19.22 -3.49 3.21
CA PHE A 19 -20.54 -3.04 3.69
C PHE A 19 -21.34 -2.27 2.64
N TRP A 20 -20.74 -2.06 1.46
CA TRP A 20 -21.31 -1.37 0.32
C TRP A 20 -21.01 -2.12 -0.98
N ASN A 21 -21.73 -1.76 -2.04
CA ASN A 21 -21.51 -2.30 -3.38
C ASN A 21 -20.37 -1.57 -4.10
N TRP A 22 -19.92 -2.13 -5.22
CA TRP A 22 -18.77 -1.60 -5.95
C TRP A 22 -18.97 -0.15 -6.46
N ASP A 23 -20.20 0.24 -6.80
CA ASP A 23 -20.52 1.62 -7.22
C ASP A 23 -20.25 2.64 -6.11
N GLU A 24 -20.61 2.28 -4.88
CA GLU A 24 -20.40 3.08 -3.68
C GLU A 24 -18.90 3.11 -3.32
N GLY A 25 -18.22 1.95 -3.37
CA GLY A 25 -16.77 1.87 -3.20
C GLY A 25 -16.00 2.74 -4.20
N MET A 26 -16.47 2.84 -5.44
CA MET A 26 -15.89 3.73 -6.44
C MET A 26 -16.08 5.22 -6.07
N GLN A 27 -17.20 5.60 -5.44
CA GLN A 27 -17.37 6.97 -4.92
C GLN A 27 -16.43 7.24 -3.75
N GLU A 28 -16.20 6.27 -2.86
CA GLU A 28 -15.23 6.40 -1.75
C GLU A 28 -13.80 6.60 -2.27
N VAL A 29 -13.40 5.85 -3.30
CA VAL A 29 -12.11 6.04 -3.99
C VAL A 29 -11.99 7.46 -4.53
N LYS A 30 -13.02 7.93 -5.26
CA LYS A 30 -13.03 9.27 -5.85
C LYS A 30 -12.96 10.37 -4.79
N ALA A 31 -13.76 10.27 -3.72
CA ALA A 31 -13.76 11.25 -2.64
C ALA A 31 -12.42 11.28 -1.90
N THR A 32 -11.84 10.11 -1.63
CA THR A 32 -10.52 9.98 -1.00
C THR A 32 -9.43 10.61 -1.85
N PHE A 33 -9.38 10.28 -3.14
CA PHE A 33 -8.35 10.80 -4.05
C PHE A 33 -8.47 12.33 -4.23
N ALA A 34 -9.69 12.87 -4.29
CA ALA A 34 -9.90 14.31 -4.28
C ALA A 34 -9.32 14.97 -3.01
N SER A 35 -9.63 14.42 -1.84
CA SER A 35 -9.14 14.92 -0.56
C SER A 35 -7.61 14.88 -0.48
N VAL A 36 -6.99 13.80 -0.95
CA VAL A 36 -5.52 13.64 -1.03
C VAL A 36 -4.90 14.73 -1.92
N LEU A 37 -5.47 14.98 -3.10
CA LEU A 37 -4.97 16.01 -4.01
C LEU A 37 -5.07 17.41 -3.39
N ASP A 38 -6.14 17.70 -2.64
CA ASP A 38 -6.27 18.96 -1.92
C ASP A 38 -5.22 19.10 -0.82
N ARG A 39 -4.93 18.03 -0.06
CA ARG A 39 -3.81 18.05 0.90
C ARG A 39 -2.46 18.23 0.22
N MET A 40 -2.28 17.68 -0.99
CA MET A 40 -1.05 17.89 -1.77
C MET A 40 -0.90 19.33 -2.28
N LYS A 41 -1.98 20.10 -2.42
CA LYS A 41 -1.93 21.54 -2.73
C LYS A 41 -1.57 22.36 -1.48
N GLU A 42 -2.04 21.94 -0.31
CA GLU A 42 -1.82 22.65 0.96
C GLU A 42 -0.43 22.40 1.56
N TYR A 43 0.09 21.17 1.44
CA TYR A 43 1.31 20.76 2.13
C TYR A 43 2.32 20.13 1.17
N GLU A 44 3.36 20.88 0.77
CA GLU A 44 4.37 20.44 -0.21
C GLU A 44 5.06 19.12 0.18
N GLU A 45 5.31 18.90 1.48
CA GLU A 45 5.97 17.69 2.00
C GLU A 45 5.04 16.47 2.11
N PHE A 46 3.72 16.63 1.91
CA PHE A 46 2.76 15.54 2.02
C PHE A 46 3.05 14.45 0.98
N LYS A 47 3.12 13.20 1.47
CA LYS A 47 3.28 12.00 0.68
C LYS A 47 2.18 11.02 0.97
N PHE A 48 1.71 10.38 -0.09
CA PHE A 48 0.57 9.49 -0.04
C PHE A 48 0.83 8.21 -0.83
N THR A 49 0.17 7.12 -0.44
CA THR A 49 0.06 5.89 -1.21
C THR A 49 -1.34 5.31 -1.12
N SER A 50 -1.71 4.58 -2.17
CA SER A 50 -2.81 3.64 -2.21
C SER A 50 -2.32 2.35 -2.89
N THR A 51 -3.03 1.25 -2.68
CA THR A 51 -2.53 -0.12 -2.97
C THR A 51 -3.16 -0.75 -4.21
N SER A 52 -4.45 -0.51 -4.46
CA SER A 52 -5.20 -1.17 -5.53
C SER A 52 -5.09 -0.42 -6.85
N THR A 53 -4.54 -1.05 -7.88
CA THR A 53 -4.37 -0.38 -9.18
C THR A 53 -5.69 -0.15 -9.91
N ALA A 54 -6.71 -0.97 -9.64
CA ALA A 54 -8.06 -0.79 -10.19
C ALA A 54 -8.64 0.59 -9.88
N PHE A 55 -8.24 1.20 -8.76
CA PHE A 55 -8.72 2.52 -8.35
C PHE A 55 -8.25 3.61 -9.31
N PHE A 56 -7.02 3.52 -9.81
CA PHE A 56 -6.53 4.44 -10.84
C PHE A 56 -7.31 4.28 -12.14
N GLU A 57 -7.60 3.04 -12.55
CA GLU A 57 -8.38 2.76 -13.76
C GLU A 57 -9.82 3.31 -13.66
N TRP A 58 -10.43 3.22 -12.48
CA TRP A 58 -11.74 3.82 -12.23
C TRP A 58 -11.71 5.35 -12.37
N ILE A 59 -10.70 6.00 -11.79
CA ILE A 59 -10.58 7.47 -11.84
C ILE A 59 -10.23 7.93 -13.25
N GLU A 60 -9.36 7.22 -13.97
CA GLU A 60 -9.07 7.47 -15.38
C GLU A 60 -10.35 7.49 -16.23
N LYS A 61 -11.24 6.53 -16.02
CA LYS A 61 -12.49 6.39 -16.78
C LYS A 61 -13.58 7.37 -16.36
N THR A 62 -13.64 7.75 -15.08
CA THR A 62 -14.75 8.52 -14.52
C THR A 62 -14.45 9.99 -14.33
N VAL A 63 -13.20 10.35 -14.00
CA VAL A 63 -12.76 11.73 -13.74
C VAL A 63 -11.36 11.97 -14.37
N PRO A 64 -11.24 12.04 -15.70
CA PRO A 64 -9.94 12.11 -16.38
C PRO A 64 -9.06 13.30 -15.96
N THR A 65 -9.68 14.43 -15.58
CA THR A 65 -8.95 15.62 -15.09
C THR A 65 -8.26 15.36 -13.76
N MET A 66 -8.91 14.63 -12.85
CA MET A 66 -8.32 14.21 -11.58
C MET A 66 -7.18 13.22 -11.81
N PHE A 67 -7.35 12.32 -12.78
CA PHE A 67 -6.32 11.35 -13.14
C PHE A 67 -5.03 12.00 -13.66
N GLU A 68 -5.13 13.05 -14.49
CA GLU A 68 -3.95 13.80 -14.92
C GLU A 68 -3.25 14.50 -13.76
N GLU A 69 -4.00 15.01 -12.76
CA GLU A 69 -3.40 15.53 -11.53
C GLU A 69 -2.65 14.41 -10.77
N ILE A 70 -3.24 13.23 -10.62
CA ILE A 70 -2.59 12.07 -10.00
C ILE A 70 -1.29 11.72 -10.73
N LYS A 71 -1.30 11.66 -12.06
CA LYS A 71 -0.09 11.40 -12.86
C LYS A 71 1.02 12.42 -12.59
N GLN A 72 0.66 13.70 -12.44
CA GLN A 72 1.60 14.73 -12.03
C GLN A 72 2.19 14.43 -10.63
N ARG A 73 1.36 14.08 -9.65
CA ARG A 73 1.82 13.77 -8.27
C ARG A 73 2.70 12.51 -8.20
N VAL A 74 2.45 11.53 -9.07
CA VAL A 74 3.30 10.35 -9.24
C VAL A 74 4.64 10.70 -9.88
N ALA A 75 4.65 11.62 -10.86
CA ALA A 75 5.88 12.12 -11.48
C ALA A 75 6.74 12.91 -10.48
N GLU A 76 6.10 13.71 -9.61
CA GLU A 76 6.73 14.45 -8.51
C GLU A 76 7.28 13.54 -7.38
N GLY A 77 6.87 12.27 -7.31
CA GLY A 77 7.24 11.35 -6.23
C GLY A 77 6.55 11.66 -4.90
N ARG A 78 5.39 12.31 -4.96
CA ARG A 78 4.52 12.63 -3.81
C ARG A 78 3.38 11.63 -3.67
N TRP A 79 3.00 11.00 -4.77
CA TRP A 79 2.13 9.82 -4.76
C TRP A 79 2.96 8.59 -5.12
N GLU A 80 3.23 7.73 -4.14
CA GLU A 80 3.99 6.49 -4.35
C GLU A 80 3.05 5.39 -4.86
N LEU A 81 3.50 4.65 -5.87
CA LEU A 81 2.75 3.50 -6.39
C LEU A 81 3.17 2.25 -5.61
N THR A 82 2.33 1.80 -4.67
CA THR A 82 2.53 0.56 -3.91
C THR A 82 1.41 -0.45 -4.20
N GLY A 83 1.45 -1.62 -3.57
CA GLY A 83 0.49 -2.71 -3.80
C GLY A 83 0.85 -3.52 -5.05
N GLY A 84 0.87 -2.86 -6.22
CA GLY A 84 1.27 -3.47 -7.49
C GLY A 84 0.35 -4.60 -7.98
N TRP A 85 -0.82 -4.74 -7.37
CA TRP A 85 -1.84 -5.72 -7.68
C TRP A 85 -3.13 -5.03 -8.13
N PHE A 86 -3.96 -5.74 -8.90
CA PHE A 86 -5.23 -5.21 -9.37
C PHE A 86 -6.09 -4.69 -8.20
N ILE A 87 -6.18 -5.47 -7.12
CA ILE A 87 -6.74 -5.07 -5.81
C ILE A 87 -5.83 -5.58 -4.68
N GLU A 88 -6.21 -5.38 -3.41
CA GLU A 88 -5.67 -6.16 -2.28
C GLU A 88 -6.39 -7.52 -2.20
N PRO A 89 -5.80 -8.65 -2.67
CA PRO A 89 -6.50 -9.93 -2.70
C PRO A 89 -6.50 -10.64 -1.34
N ASP A 90 -7.40 -11.60 -1.16
CA ASP A 90 -7.17 -12.66 -0.16
C ASP A 90 -5.91 -13.46 -0.55
N CYS A 91 -5.01 -13.72 0.40
CA CYS A 91 -3.73 -14.37 0.13
C CYS A 91 -3.71 -15.89 0.39
N ASN A 92 -4.85 -16.52 0.66
CA ASN A 92 -4.96 -17.96 0.98
C ASN A 92 -5.92 -18.71 0.05
N LEU A 93 -7.08 -18.11 -0.25
CA LEU A 93 -8.16 -18.75 -0.99
C LEU A 93 -7.92 -18.82 -2.51
N PRO A 94 -7.38 -17.77 -3.19
CA PRO A 94 -7.20 -17.83 -4.63
C PRO A 94 -6.18 -18.90 -5.05
N SER A 95 -6.39 -19.47 -6.24
CA SER A 95 -5.38 -20.32 -6.87
C SER A 95 -4.13 -19.51 -7.22
N GLY A 96 -3.00 -20.21 -7.40
CA GLY A 96 -1.75 -19.56 -7.80
C GLY A 96 -1.87 -18.77 -9.11
N GLU A 97 -2.63 -19.27 -10.09
CA GLU A 97 -2.87 -18.53 -11.34
C GLU A 97 -3.68 -17.25 -11.10
N ALA A 98 -4.73 -17.31 -10.28
CA ALA A 98 -5.52 -16.12 -9.94
C ALA A 98 -4.65 -15.06 -9.24
N PHE A 99 -3.74 -15.49 -8.36
CA PHE A 99 -2.78 -14.59 -7.71
C PHE A 99 -1.76 -14.00 -8.69
N VAL A 100 -1.26 -14.79 -9.64
CA VAL A 100 -0.37 -14.30 -10.72
C VAL A 100 -1.08 -13.23 -11.56
N ARG A 101 -2.40 -13.37 -11.82
CA ARG A 101 -3.17 -12.38 -12.57
C ARG A 101 -3.30 -11.04 -11.84
N GLN A 102 -3.36 -11.03 -10.52
CA GLN A 102 -3.34 -9.79 -9.74
C GLN A 102 -2.09 -8.97 -10.07
N GLY A 103 -0.91 -9.59 -10.05
CA GLY A 103 0.37 -8.94 -10.39
C GLY A 103 0.50 -8.60 -11.87
N LEU A 104 0.09 -9.51 -12.76
CA LEU A 104 0.18 -9.29 -14.20
C LEU A 104 -0.63 -8.07 -14.65
N TYR A 105 -1.88 -7.96 -14.20
CA TYR A 105 -2.76 -6.85 -14.59
C TYR A 105 -2.37 -5.57 -13.88
N GLY A 106 -2.11 -5.61 -12.58
CA GLY A 106 -1.72 -4.41 -11.83
C GLY A 106 -0.43 -3.78 -12.33
N GLN A 107 0.64 -4.57 -12.47
CA GLN A 107 1.93 -4.05 -12.92
C GLN A 107 1.91 -3.59 -14.39
N ARG A 108 1.14 -4.27 -15.26
CA ARG A 108 0.98 -3.84 -16.64
C ARG A 108 0.30 -2.48 -16.72
N TYR A 109 -0.81 -2.31 -16.00
CA TYR A 109 -1.53 -1.04 -15.94
C TYR A 109 -0.61 0.08 -15.44
N LEU A 110 0.10 -0.13 -14.34
CA LEU A 110 1.02 0.88 -13.81
C LEU A 110 2.11 1.26 -14.83
N LYS A 111 2.67 0.27 -15.54
CA LYS A 111 3.72 0.50 -16.53
C LYS A 111 3.21 1.28 -17.74
N GLU A 112 2.03 0.93 -18.26
CA GLU A 112 1.43 1.59 -19.42
C GLU A 112 0.99 3.01 -19.10
N THR A 113 0.43 3.22 -17.91
CA THR A 113 -0.15 4.50 -17.48
C THR A 113 0.88 5.49 -16.93
N PHE A 114 1.77 5.02 -16.05
CA PHE A 114 2.71 5.87 -15.31
C PHE A 114 4.17 5.68 -15.75
N GLY A 115 4.44 4.76 -16.68
CA GLY A 115 5.81 4.43 -17.10
C GLY A 115 6.63 3.71 -16.03
N LYS A 116 6.01 3.28 -14.92
CA LYS A 116 6.67 2.69 -13.74
C LYS A 116 5.93 1.45 -13.28
N ILE A 117 6.65 0.53 -12.66
CA ILE A 117 6.05 -0.60 -11.91
C ILE A 117 6.21 -0.35 -10.41
N SER A 118 5.31 -0.89 -9.60
CA SER A 118 5.49 -0.89 -8.14
C SER A 118 6.64 -1.83 -7.76
N LYS A 119 7.48 -1.39 -6.83
CA LYS A 119 8.56 -2.20 -6.23
C LYS A 119 8.21 -2.76 -4.87
N THR A 120 7.06 -2.35 -4.32
CA THR A 120 6.61 -2.70 -2.98
C THR A 120 5.19 -3.24 -3.07
N GLY A 121 5.04 -4.54 -2.83
CA GLY A 121 3.74 -5.14 -2.60
C GLY A 121 3.20 -4.67 -1.26
N SER A 122 1.89 -4.46 -1.17
CA SER A 122 1.23 -4.02 0.06
C SER A 122 -0.15 -4.61 0.13
N ASN A 123 -0.44 -5.32 1.23
CA ASN A 123 -1.76 -5.81 1.55
C ASN A 123 -1.87 -5.93 3.06
N VAL A 124 -2.50 -4.92 3.65
CA VAL A 124 -2.44 -4.69 5.09
C VAL A 124 -3.55 -5.44 5.82
N ASP A 125 -4.64 -5.74 5.13
CA ASP A 125 -5.86 -6.30 5.74
C ASP A 125 -6.12 -7.78 5.38
N SER A 126 -5.27 -8.44 4.59
CA SER A 126 -5.42 -9.87 4.30
C SER A 126 -5.35 -10.76 5.56
N PHE A 127 -6.25 -11.74 5.68
CA PHE A 127 -6.30 -12.64 6.84
C PHE A 127 -5.34 -13.82 6.69
N GLY A 128 -4.04 -13.52 6.80
CA GLY A 128 -2.97 -14.49 6.63
C GLY A 128 -2.42 -14.47 5.20
N HIS A 129 -1.25 -15.08 5.02
CA HIS A 129 -0.50 -14.98 3.78
C HIS A 129 0.16 -16.33 3.43
N GLY A 130 -0.04 -16.80 2.21
CA GLY A 130 0.56 -18.04 1.71
C GLY A 130 2.10 -18.02 1.71
N SER A 131 2.71 -19.16 2.02
CA SER A 131 4.18 -19.31 2.12
C SER A 131 4.95 -19.12 0.78
N ASN A 132 4.23 -19.17 -0.34
CA ASN A 132 4.74 -18.91 -1.68
C ASN A 132 4.63 -17.44 -2.12
N LEU A 133 4.12 -16.55 -1.27
CA LEU A 133 3.93 -15.14 -1.64
C LEU A 133 5.23 -14.41 -2.06
N PRO A 134 6.40 -14.63 -1.42
CA PRO A 134 7.68 -14.10 -1.91
C PRO A 134 7.97 -14.45 -3.37
N GLN A 135 7.63 -15.65 -3.83
CA GLN A 135 7.78 -16.04 -5.23
C GLN A 135 6.91 -15.19 -6.16
N PHE A 136 5.63 -14.99 -5.83
CA PHE A 136 4.72 -14.19 -6.64
C PHE A 136 5.14 -12.72 -6.70
N LEU A 137 5.55 -12.15 -5.56
CA LEU A 137 6.05 -10.78 -5.47
C LEU A 137 7.28 -10.58 -6.36
N LYS A 138 8.30 -11.45 -6.22
CA LYS A 138 9.53 -11.38 -7.01
C LYS A 138 9.29 -11.51 -8.50
N LYS A 139 8.45 -12.47 -8.91
CA LYS A 139 8.07 -12.67 -10.32
C LYS A 139 7.22 -11.52 -10.87
N SER A 140 6.56 -10.76 -10.01
CA SER A 140 5.84 -9.52 -10.35
C SER A 140 6.72 -8.26 -10.28
N GLY A 141 8.03 -8.40 -10.02
CA GLY A 141 8.98 -7.29 -10.00
C GLY A 141 8.99 -6.46 -8.72
N MET A 142 8.41 -6.99 -7.63
CA MET A 142 8.39 -6.38 -6.30
C MET A 142 9.41 -7.05 -5.39
N ASP A 143 10.25 -6.23 -4.77
CA ASP A 143 11.36 -6.67 -3.90
C ASP A 143 11.03 -6.49 -2.41
N ASN A 144 9.98 -5.71 -2.12
CA ASN A 144 9.54 -5.40 -0.77
C ASN A 144 8.06 -5.77 -0.57
N TYR A 145 7.70 -6.06 0.67
CA TYR A 145 6.32 -6.36 1.07
C TYR A 145 5.96 -5.65 2.37
N VAL A 146 4.77 -5.05 2.41
CA VAL A 146 4.18 -4.44 3.60
C VAL A 146 2.84 -5.10 3.90
N PHE A 147 2.63 -5.50 5.15
CA PHE A 147 1.37 -6.07 5.62
C PHE A 147 1.15 -5.71 7.09
N MET A 148 -0.02 -6.03 7.65
CA MET A 148 -0.27 -5.86 9.09
C MET A 148 -0.85 -7.11 9.75
N ARG A 149 -1.58 -7.96 9.02
CA ARG A 149 -2.24 -9.14 9.59
C ARG A 149 -1.54 -10.45 9.18
N PRO A 150 -1.00 -11.24 10.13
CA PRO A 150 -0.85 -10.97 11.56
C PRO A 150 0.29 -9.99 11.85
N ARG A 151 0.24 -9.34 13.02
CA ARG A 151 1.38 -8.59 13.54
C ARG A 151 2.41 -9.55 14.12
N LEU A 152 3.69 -9.28 13.87
CA LEU A 152 4.81 -10.07 14.37
C LEU A 152 5.68 -9.21 15.29
N ASP A 153 6.29 -9.85 16.29
CA ASP A 153 7.20 -9.17 17.24
C ASP A 153 8.50 -8.67 16.57
N ASN A 154 8.91 -9.33 15.49
CA ASN A 154 10.05 -8.92 14.66
C ASN A 154 9.51 -8.27 13.39
N PRO A 155 9.29 -6.95 13.37
CA PRO A 155 8.52 -6.31 12.32
C PRO A 155 9.25 -6.29 10.98
N VAL A 156 10.58 -6.36 10.96
CA VAL A 156 11.39 -6.30 9.76
C VAL A 156 12.14 -7.62 9.59
N PHE A 157 11.97 -8.28 8.45
CA PHE A 157 12.58 -9.58 8.18
C PHE A 157 12.73 -9.84 6.68
N VAL A 158 13.56 -10.82 6.31
CA VAL A 158 13.60 -11.36 4.96
C VAL A 158 12.67 -12.56 4.91
N TRP A 159 11.66 -12.51 4.05
CA TRP A 159 10.73 -13.61 3.86
C TRP A 159 11.15 -14.46 2.67
N GLU A 160 11.51 -15.72 2.92
CA GLU A 160 11.93 -16.69 1.90
C GLU A 160 10.85 -17.77 1.70
N SER A 161 10.52 -18.05 0.43
CA SER A 161 9.69 -19.18 0.01
C SER A 161 10.50 -20.47 -0.14
N ALA A 162 9.82 -21.62 -0.22
CA ALA A 162 10.48 -22.92 -0.38
C ALA A 162 11.37 -23.02 -1.64
N ASP A 163 11.08 -22.25 -2.70
CA ASP A 163 11.85 -22.17 -3.94
C ASP A 163 13.06 -21.21 -3.86
N LYS A 164 13.36 -20.66 -2.69
CA LYS A 164 14.42 -19.67 -2.42
C LYS A 164 14.16 -18.27 -2.98
N SER A 165 12.97 -18.01 -3.52
CA SER A 165 12.55 -16.62 -3.78
C SER A 165 12.40 -15.89 -2.45
N SER A 166 12.95 -14.67 -2.34
CA SER A 166 12.89 -13.89 -1.10
C SER A 166 12.60 -12.41 -1.34
N VAL A 167 11.88 -11.79 -0.40
CA VAL A 167 11.59 -10.34 -0.37
C VAL A 167 11.93 -9.76 1.00
N ASN A 168 12.19 -8.45 1.06
CA ASN A 168 12.23 -7.73 2.33
C ASN A 168 10.78 -7.48 2.78
N ALA A 169 10.44 -7.84 4.00
CA ALA A 169 9.10 -7.70 4.53
C ALA A 169 9.09 -6.78 5.76
N ILE A 170 8.05 -5.95 5.85
CA ILE A 170 7.70 -5.22 7.05
C ILE A 170 6.26 -5.58 7.42
N THR A 171 6.05 -6.12 8.62
CA THR A 171 4.73 -6.03 9.26
C THR A 171 4.65 -4.70 9.98
N LEU A 172 3.64 -3.90 9.67
CA LEU A 172 3.45 -2.60 10.30
C LEU A 172 3.31 -2.78 11.81
N PRO A 173 4.16 -2.11 12.64
CA PRO A 173 4.04 -2.22 14.08
C PRO A 173 2.76 -1.58 14.62
N GLY A 174 2.35 -0.50 13.96
CA GLY A 174 1.13 0.25 14.21
C GLY A 174 0.00 -0.06 13.21
N GLU A 175 -1.06 0.72 13.26
CA GLU A 175 -2.15 0.73 12.30
C GLU A 175 -1.71 1.23 10.92
N TYR A 176 -2.32 0.68 9.87
CA TYR A 176 -2.12 1.13 8.49
C TYR A 176 -2.94 2.39 8.12
N THR A 177 -3.91 2.78 8.95
CA THR A 177 -4.81 3.93 8.77
C THR A 177 -5.22 4.43 10.16
N THR A 178 -5.29 5.74 10.39
CA THR A 178 -5.65 6.31 11.69
C THR A 178 -6.44 7.59 11.53
N TRP A 179 -7.62 7.62 12.13
CA TRP A 179 -8.50 8.78 12.07
C TRP A 179 -8.29 9.69 13.28
N PHE A 180 -8.13 10.98 13.01
CA PHE A 180 -7.96 12.03 14.03
C PHE A 180 -6.65 11.97 14.84
N TYR A 181 -6.45 13.00 15.66
CA TYR A 181 -5.20 13.25 16.35
C TYR A 181 -4.81 12.16 17.35
N ASP A 182 -5.73 11.73 18.23
CA ASP A 182 -5.40 10.81 19.32
C ASP A 182 -5.02 9.41 18.81
N ALA A 183 -5.74 8.90 17.79
CA ALA A 183 -5.38 7.62 17.17
C ALA A 183 -4.03 7.70 16.45
N THR A 184 -3.78 8.79 15.73
CA THR A 184 -2.48 9.01 15.06
C THR A 184 -1.34 9.10 16.08
N LYS A 185 -1.55 9.81 17.20
CA LYS A 185 -0.58 9.92 18.29
C LYS A 185 -0.29 8.54 18.91
N LYS A 186 -1.33 7.76 19.19
CA LYS A 186 -1.17 6.39 19.70
C LYS A 186 -0.38 5.54 18.70
N ASN A 187 -0.65 5.66 17.41
CA ASN A 187 0.04 4.89 16.37
C ASN A 187 1.54 5.21 16.29
N ILE A 188 1.88 6.48 16.47
CA ILE A 188 3.27 6.94 16.60
C ILE A 188 3.94 6.32 17.83
N GLU A 189 3.27 6.31 18.98
CA GLU A 189 3.78 5.73 20.23
C GLU A 189 4.02 4.22 20.09
N ASP A 190 3.05 3.49 19.54
CA ASP A 190 3.15 2.04 19.27
C ASP A 190 4.33 1.75 18.31
N THR A 191 4.46 2.54 17.25
CA THR A 191 5.57 2.39 16.29
C THR A 191 6.92 2.66 16.93
N LEU A 192 7.05 3.71 17.76
CA LEU A 192 8.30 4.04 18.47
C LEU A 192 8.70 2.96 19.48
N ALA A 193 7.73 2.32 20.13
CA ALA A 193 7.95 1.22 21.06
C ALA A 193 8.53 -0.01 20.35
N ALA A 194 8.04 -0.32 19.15
CA ALA A 194 8.55 -1.42 18.32
C ALA A 194 9.93 -1.15 17.70
N MET A 195 10.38 0.10 17.67
CA MET A 195 11.69 0.49 17.13
C MET A 195 12.87 0.23 18.10
N LYS A 196 12.81 -0.76 19.00
CA LYS A 196 13.89 -0.98 19.97
C LYS A 196 15.24 -1.22 19.27
N ASP A 197 15.21 -2.03 18.22
CA ASP A 197 16.39 -2.44 17.45
C ASP A 197 16.49 -1.75 16.08
N TYR A 198 15.68 -0.71 15.84
CA TYR A 198 15.56 -0.03 14.55
C TYR A 198 15.72 1.48 14.65
N ASP A 199 16.53 2.06 13.77
CA ASP A 199 16.70 3.52 13.68
C ASP A 199 15.57 4.21 12.91
N LYS A 200 14.87 3.45 12.04
CA LYS A 200 13.92 3.97 11.05
C LYS A 200 12.72 3.05 10.91
N MET A 201 11.50 3.61 10.80
CA MET A 201 10.27 2.83 10.62
C MET A 201 9.20 3.65 9.88
N PRO A 202 8.39 3.06 8.98
CA PRO A 202 7.18 3.69 8.50
C PRO A 202 6.12 3.78 9.61
N CYS A 203 5.32 4.85 9.59
CA CYS A 203 4.13 5.02 10.40
C CYS A 203 3.03 5.58 9.50
N CYS A 204 2.01 4.76 9.23
CA CYS A 204 0.92 5.16 8.35
C CYS A 204 -0.11 6.01 9.10
N TYR A 205 -0.80 6.87 8.37
CA TYR A 205 -1.92 7.68 8.86
C TYR A 205 -2.84 8.00 7.69
N GLY A 206 -4.04 8.50 7.98
CA GLY A 206 -5.06 8.77 6.98
C GLY A 206 -6.42 8.40 7.52
#